data_AF-A0A7Z7AXQ5-F1
#
_entry.id   AF-A0A7Z7AXQ5-F1
#
_cell.length_a   1.000
_cell.length_b   1.000
_cell.length_c   1.000
_cell.angle_alpha   90.00
_cell.angle_beta   90.00
_cell.angle_gamma   90.00
#
_symmetry.space_group_name_H-M   'P 1'
#
loop_
_entity.id
_entity.type
_entity.pdbx_description
1 polymer ?
#
loop_
_entity_poly.entity_id
_entity_poly.type
_entity_poly.pdbx_seq_one_letter_code
_entity_poly.pdbx_strand_id
1 'polypeptide(L)'
;MDSIRAKIKRRLQKFIELDVNGLRSHILSIFLKVKETTVDELHANITEKYDISRSAVASMVGYIYSKLGVLRSHKESYKTPIVYSLKEEYEDMIKSALEAGSSSSGC
;
A
#
# COMPACT_ATOMS: atom_id res chain seq x y z
N MET A 1 16.35 21.61 4.31
CA MET A 1 16.68 20.17 4.22
C MET A 1 15.39 19.41 4.44
N ASP A 2 14.75 18.90 3.39
CA ASP A 2 13.54 18.10 3.56
C ASP A 2 13.88 16.73 4.17
N SER A 3 13.30 16.43 5.33
CA SER A 3 13.42 15.10 5.94
C SER A 3 12.91 14.02 4.98
N ILE A 4 13.52 12.83 5.02
CA ILE A 4 13.15 11.67 4.19
C ILE A 4 11.63 11.42 4.21
N ARG A 5 11.02 11.54 5.39
CA ARG A 5 9.57 11.42 5.60
C ARG A 5 8.75 12.37 4.71
N ALA A 6 9.17 13.63 4.56
CA ALA A 6 8.47 14.61 3.72
C ALA A 6 8.51 14.20 2.24
N LYS A 7 9.64 13.66 1.76
CA LYS A 7 9.77 13.15 0.39
C LYS A 7 8.85 11.95 0.16
N ILE A 8 8.77 11.03 1.11
CA ILE A 8 7.88 9.85 1.04
C ILE A 8 6.42 10.30 1.04
N LYS A 9 6.03 11.18 1.98
CA LYS A 9 4.67 11.74 2.08
C LYS A 9 4.22 12.32 0.74
N ARG A 10 5.05 13.13 0.10
CA ARG A 10 4.73 13.76 -1.19
C ARG A 10 4.53 12.75 -2.32
N ARG A 11 5.27 11.64 -2.34
CA ARG A 11 5.07 10.55 -3.30
C ARG A 11 3.78 9.78 -3.02
N LEU A 12 3.49 9.52 -1.75
CA LEU A 12 2.28 8.83 -1.31
C LEU A 12 1.02 9.63 -1.66
N GLN A 13 1.02 10.92 -1.36
CA GLN A 13 -0.08 11.83 -1.70
C GLN A 13 -0.37 11.81 -3.19
N LYS A 14 0.65 11.94 -4.05
CA LYS A 14 0.47 11.80 -5.51
C LYS A 14 -0.06 10.45 -5.94
N PHE A 15 0.36 9.37 -5.26
CA PHE A 15 -0.09 8.01 -5.59
C PHE A 15 -1.60 7.84 -5.35
N ILE A 16 -2.11 8.40 -4.25
CA ILE A 16 -3.52 8.43 -3.87
C ILE A 16 -4.30 9.46 -4.72
N GLU A 17 -3.74 10.63 -5.00
CA GLU A 17 -4.38 11.66 -5.84
C GLU A 17 -4.66 11.17 -7.26
N LEU A 18 -3.77 10.33 -7.80
CA LEU A 18 -3.96 9.69 -9.11
C LEU A 18 -4.93 8.49 -9.04
N ASP A 19 -5.43 8.10 -7.87
CA ASP A 19 -6.26 6.91 -7.66
C ASP A 19 -7.71 7.17 -8.06
N VAL A 20 -8.02 6.94 -9.35
CA VAL A 20 -9.36 7.18 -9.91
C VAL A 20 -10.35 6.08 -9.52
N ASN A 21 -9.90 4.82 -9.49
CA ASN A 21 -10.78 3.67 -9.24
C ASN A 21 -10.88 3.29 -7.75
N GLY A 22 -10.08 3.90 -6.87
CA GLY A 22 -10.01 3.50 -5.45
C GLY A 22 -9.14 2.25 -5.18
N LEU A 23 -8.54 1.65 -6.22
CA LEU A 23 -7.74 0.44 -6.11
C LEU A 23 -6.51 0.68 -5.22
N ARG A 24 -5.76 1.76 -5.45
CA ARG A 24 -4.51 2.03 -4.73
C ARG A 24 -4.77 2.29 -3.25
N SER A 25 -5.79 3.09 -2.96
CA SER A 25 -6.22 3.40 -1.60
C SER A 25 -6.68 2.14 -0.87
N HIS A 26 -7.39 1.25 -1.58
CA HIS A 26 -7.83 -0.03 -1.04
C HIS A 26 -6.65 -0.94 -0.66
N ILE A 27 -5.64 -1.08 -1.53
CA ILE A 27 -4.43 -1.86 -1.23
C ILE A 27 -3.76 -1.35 0.05
N LEU A 28 -3.57 -0.04 0.17
CA LEU A 28 -2.96 0.58 1.35
C LEU A 28 -3.79 0.31 2.61
N SER A 29 -5.11 0.35 2.51
CA SER A 29 -6.02 0.03 3.62
C SER A 29 -5.89 -1.42 4.08
N ILE A 30 -5.76 -2.37 3.15
CA ILE A 30 -5.53 -3.79 3.49
C ILE A 30 -4.24 -3.93 4.30
N PHE A 31 -3.13 -3.36 3.82
CA PHE A 31 -1.84 -3.40 4.54
C PHE A 31 -1.93 -2.85 5.96
N LEU A 32 -2.73 -1.79 6.20
CA LEU A 32 -2.94 -1.25 7.53
C LEU A 32 -3.74 -2.18 8.45
N LYS A 33 -4.64 -3.00 7.90
CA LYS A 33 -5.45 -3.97 8.66
C LYS A 33 -4.68 -5.25 8.98
N VAL A 34 -4.05 -5.86 7.97
CA VAL A 34 -3.37 -7.16 8.11
C VAL A 34 -1.92 -7.04 8.58
N LYS A 35 -1.33 -5.85 8.51
CA LYS A 35 0.10 -5.52 8.77
C LYS A 35 1.08 -6.08 7.73
N GLU A 36 0.92 -7.34 7.36
CA GLU A 36 1.74 -8.02 6.36
C GLU A 36 0.92 -8.97 5.50
N THR A 37 1.31 -9.10 4.23
CA THR A 37 0.64 -10.02 3.31
C THR A 37 1.51 -10.33 2.09
N THR A 38 1.15 -11.37 1.36
CA THR A 38 1.78 -11.76 0.10
C THR A 38 1.01 -11.21 -1.09
N VAL A 39 1.66 -11.18 -2.27
CA VAL A 39 0.99 -10.81 -3.54
C VAL A 39 -0.22 -11.71 -3.81
N ASP A 40 -0.13 -12.98 -3.41
CA ASP A 40 -1.16 -14.00 -3.62
C ASP A 40 -2.41 -13.71 -2.77
N GLU A 41 -2.22 -13.57 -1.46
CA GLU A 41 -3.30 -13.24 -0.53
C GLU A 41 -3.92 -11.87 -0.80
N LEU A 42 -3.08 -10.89 -1.11
CA LEU A 42 -3.54 -9.56 -1.47
C LEU A 42 -4.38 -9.59 -2.75
N HIS A 43 -3.99 -10.38 -3.76
CA HIS A 43 -4.78 -10.57 -4.97
C HIS A 43 -6.14 -11.20 -4.66
N ALA A 44 -6.19 -12.21 -3.80
CA ALA A 44 -7.45 -12.83 -3.37
C ALA A 44 -8.39 -11.84 -2.67
N ASN A 45 -7.88 -10.94 -1.82
CA ASN A 45 -8.69 -9.91 -1.17
C ASN A 45 -9.16 -8.81 -2.14
N ILE A 46 -8.30 -8.42 -3.09
CA ILE A 46 -8.62 -7.35 -4.05
C ILE A 46 -9.61 -7.85 -5.09
N THR A 47 -9.48 -9.11 -5.55
CA THR A 47 -10.28 -9.65 -6.65
C THR A 47 -11.77 -9.77 -6.31
N GLU A 48 -12.12 -9.73 -5.02
CA GLU A 48 -13.52 -9.67 -4.56
C GLU A 48 -14.22 -8.38 -4.99
N LYS A 49 -13.47 -7.27 -5.13
CA LYS A 49 -14.01 -5.94 -5.45
C LYS A 49 -13.54 -5.38 -6.78
N TYR A 50 -12.35 -5.76 -7.23
CA TYR A 50 -11.72 -5.24 -8.44
C TYR A 50 -11.33 -6.38 -9.38
N ASP A 51 -11.71 -6.27 -10.65
CA ASP A 51 -11.27 -7.22 -11.67
C ASP A 51 -9.82 -6.94 -12.07
N ILE A 52 -8.87 -7.59 -11.38
CA ILE A 52 -7.44 -7.41 -11.60
C ILE A 52 -6.71 -8.75 -11.56
N SER A 53 -5.73 -8.90 -12.44
CA SER A 53 -4.87 -10.10 -12.47
C SER A 53 -3.75 -10.02 -11.43
N ARG A 54 -3.29 -11.19 -10.98
CA ARG A 54 -2.16 -11.35 -10.05
C ARG A 54 -0.91 -10.57 -10.46
N SER A 55 -0.57 -10.56 -11.75
CA SER A 55 0.57 -9.81 -12.29
C SER A 55 0.45 -8.29 -12.08
N ALA A 56 -0.77 -7.75 -12.20
CA ALA A 56 -1.02 -6.33 -12.00
C ALA A 56 -0.97 -5.97 -10.50
N VAL A 57 -1.45 -6.84 -9.61
CA VAL A 57 -1.24 -6.71 -8.15
C VAL A 57 0.25 -6.72 -7.81
N ALA A 58 1.02 -7.65 -8.36
CA ALA A 58 2.47 -7.71 -8.18
C ALA A 58 3.16 -6.40 -8.59
N SER A 59 2.77 -5.84 -9.74
CA SER A 59 3.28 -4.55 -10.22
C SER A 59 2.93 -3.38 -9.27
N MET A 60 1.70 -3.36 -8.74
CA MET A 60 1.25 -2.35 -7.77
C MET A 60 2.04 -2.42 -6.46
N VAL A 61 2.18 -3.61 -5.88
CA VAL A 61 2.96 -3.83 -4.66
C VAL A 61 4.43 -3.44 -4.89
N GLY A 62 5.01 -3.85 -6.02
CA GLY A 62 6.36 -3.48 -6.41
C GLY A 62 6.54 -1.97 -6.52
N TYR A 63 5.56 -1.25 -7.06
CA TYR A 63 5.60 0.22 -7.11
C TYR A 63 5.58 0.83 -5.70
N ILE A 64 4.70 0.37 -4.81
CA ILE A 64 4.64 0.87 -3.43
C ILE A 64 5.97 0.59 -2.71
N TYR A 65 6.48 -0.63 -2.81
CA TYR A 65 7.76 -1.01 -2.23
C TYR A 65 8.93 -0.19 -2.81
N SER A 66 9.05 -0.07 -4.12
CA SER A 66 10.20 0.56 -4.79
C SER A 66 10.11 2.09 -4.85
N LYS A 67 8.95 2.67 -5.18
CA LYS A 67 8.76 4.13 -5.32
C LYS A 67 8.46 4.81 -4.00
N LEU A 68 7.54 4.25 -3.20
CA LEU A 68 7.21 4.84 -1.90
C LEU A 68 8.27 4.47 -0.85
N GLY A 69 8.75 3.22 -0.84
CA GLY A 69 9.75 2.77 0.15
C GLY A 69 9.16 2.56 1.55
N VAL A 70 7.84 2.51 1.65
CA VAL A 70 7.09 2.37 2.92
C VAL A 70 6.90 0.92 3.34
N LEU A 71 7.02 -0.02 2.39
CA LEU A 71 6.95 -1.45 2.65
C LEU A 71 8.34 -2.04 2.90
N ARG A 72 8.37 -3.18 3.56
CA ARG A 72 9.54 -4.02 3.78
C ARG A 72 9.28 -5.40 3.20
N SER A 73 10.28 -5.97 2.53
CA SER A 73 10.23 -7.32 2.01
C SER A 73 11.02 -8.25 2.94
N HIS A 74 10.43 -9.33 3.40
CA HIS A 74 11.15 -10.40 4.09
C HIS A 74 10.80 -11.76 3.50
N LYS A 75 11.71 -12.72 3.67
CA LYS A 75 11.46 -14.13 3.38
C LYS A 75 11.59 -14.90 4.68
N GLU A 76 10.51 -15.57 5.07
CA GLU A 76 10.52 -16.49 6.21
C GLU A 76 11.42 -17.70 5.92
N SER A 77 11.43 -18.18 4.67
CA SER A 77 12.19 -19.36 4.27
C SER A 77 12.47 -19.36 2.77
N TYR A 78 13.43 -20.19 2.35
CA TYR A 78 13.80 -20.32 0.94
C TYR A 78 12.67 -20.87 0.06
N LYS A 79 11.76 -21.64 0.66
CA LYS A 79 10.60 -22.25 -0.02
C LYS A 79 9.33 -21.40 0.00
N THR A 80 9.33 -20.26 0.72
CA THR A 80 8.12 -19.43 0.87
C THR A 80 8.16 -18.21 -0.05
N PRO A 81 6.98 -17.70 -0.45
CA PRO A 81 6.88 -16.44 -1.19
C PRO A 81 7.40 -15.27 -0.35
N ILE A 82 7.77 -14.18 -1.03
CA ILE A 82 8.19 -12.94 -0.36
C ILE A 82 6.97 -12.31 0.29
N VAL A 83 7.09 -12.01 1.58
CA VAL A 83 6.06 -11.33 2.35
C VAL A 83 6.42 -9.85 2.41
N TYR A 84 5.41 -9.01 2.20
CA TYR A 84 5.53 -7.57 2.29
C TYR A 84 4.85 -7.09 3.56
N SER A 85 5.62 -6.46 4.44
CA SER A 85 5.14 -5.89 5.70
C SER A 85 5.23 -4.37 5.67
N LEU A 86 4.21 -3.70 6.21
CA LEU A 86 4.20 -2.25 6.31
C LEU A 86 5.04 -1.79 7.51
N LYS A 87 5.84 -0.74 7.32
CA LYS A 87 6.64 -0.18 8.42
C LYS A 87 5.77 0.70 9.32
N GLU A 88 5.79 0.45 10.62
CA GLU A 88 5.07 1.22 11.64
C GLU A 88 5.35 2.73 11.57
N GLU A 89 6.59 3.15 11.31
CA GLU A 89 6.98 4.57 11.20
C GLU A 89 6.20 5.35 10.11
N TYR A 90 5.66 4.62 9.12
CA TYR A 90 4.89 5.15 8.01
C TYR A 90 3.40 4.82 8.09
N GLU A 91 2.95 4.03 9.06
CA GLU A 91 1.52 3.66 9.21
C GLU A 91 0.63 4.88 9.40
N ASP A 92 0.95 5.74 10.37
CA ASP A 92 0.20 6.99 10.62
C ASP A 92 0.13 7.89 9.38
N MET A 93 1.23 7.95 8.63
CA MET A 93 1.30 8.76 7.41
C MET A 93 0.38 8.22 6.32
N ILE A 94 0.26 6.89 6.20
CA ILE A 94 -0.64 6.26 5.23
C ILE A 94 -2.09 6.42 5.66
N LYS A 95 -2.41 6.18 6.93
CA LYS A 95 -3.76 6.42 7.47
C LYS A 95 -4.21 7.84 7.19
N SER A 96 -3.41 8.83 7.62
CA SER A 96 -3.72 10.24 7.41
C SER A 96 -3.86 10.59 5.93
N ALA A 97 -3.06 9.99 5.05
CA ALA A 97 -3.18 10.23 3.60
C ALA A 97 -4.45 9.63 2.99
N LEU A 98 -4.89 8.46 3.46
CA LEU A 98 -6.14 7.83 3.03
C LEU A 98 -7.37 8.61 3.53
N GLU A 99 -7.32 9.08 4.78
CA GLU A 99 -8.36 9.91 5.39
C GLU A 99 -8.47 11.27 4.69
N ALA A 100 -7.34 11.91 4.38
CA ALA A 100 -7.32 13.19 3.66
C ALA A 100 -7.91 13.10 2.24
N GLY A 101 -7.78 11.95 1.57
CA GLY A 101 -8.40 11.70 0.26
C GLY A 101 -9.89 11.33 0.36
N SER A 102 -10.33 10.79 1.50
CA SER A 102 -11.72 10.42 1.78
C SER A 102 -12.39 11.47 2.67
N SER A 103 -12.31 12.75 2.29
CA SER A 103 -13.10 13.77 2.97
C SER A 103 -14.57 13.67 2.54
N SER A 104 -15.29 12.72 3.13
CA SER A 104 -16.72 12.86 3.36
C SER A 104 -17.13 12.12 4.63
N SER A 105 -17.42 12.95 5.64
CA SER A 105 -18.24 12.68 6.83
C SER A 105 -17.50 12.33 8.12
N GLY A 106 -17.27 13.37 8.91
CA GLY A 106 -17.04 13.35 10.35
C GLY A 106 -17.42 14.74 10.86
N CYS A 107 -18.70 14.87 11.22
CA CYS A 107 -19.36 16.10 11.67
C CYS A 107 -18.76 16.64 12.97
#